data_AF-A0A502XNX9-F1
#
_entry.id   AF-A0A502XNX9-F1
#
_cell.length_a   1.000
_cell.length_b   1.000
_cell.length_c   1.000
_cell.angle_alpha   90.00
_cell.angle_beta   90.00
_cell.angle_gamma   90.00
#
_symmetry.space_group_name_H-M   'P 1'
#
loop_
_entity.id
_entity.type
_entity.pdbx_description
1 polymer ?
#
loop_
_entity_poly.entity_id
_entity_poly.type
_entity_poly.pdbx_seq_one_letter_code
_entity_poly.pdbx_strand_id
1 'polypeptide(L)'
;MAKGSFNIGDEVAITATVRRRVTEDRVSVSIPSYGQPHSIVETSKVMKGQTIELVGDVTCVDAEVGKVTVNLGVPVTVDAHTLRLVTR
;
A
#
# COMPACT_ATOMS: atom_id res chain seq x y z
N MET A 1 18.95 0.48 -8.60
CA MET A 1 17.94 1.43 -9.12
C MET A 1 17.22 2.00 -7.90
N ALA A 2 17.22 3.33 -7.79
CA ALA A 2 16.78 4.21 -6.69
C ALA A 2 16.24 3.55 -5.40
N LYS A 3 17.10 3.49 -4.37
CA LYS A 3 16.68 3.41 -2.97
C LYS A 3 16.12 4.80 -2.62
N GLY A 4 14.90 5.08 -3.11
CA GLY A 4 14.23 6.36 -2.91
C GLY A 4 14.02 6.57 -1.42
N SER A 5 14.67 7.58 -0.86
CA SER A 5 14.40 8.03 0.50
C SER A 5 13.01 8.64 0.51
N PHE A 6 11.99 7.83 0.82
CA PHE A 6 10.65 8.32 1.09
C PHE A 6 10.73 9.33 2.24
N ASN A 7 10.03 10.45 2.14
CA ASN A 7 9.88 11.41 3.21
C ASN A 7 8.45 11.37 3.75
N ILE A 8 8.29 11.87 4.97
CA ILE A 8 6.96 12.06 5.54
C ILE A 8 6.25 13.15 4.72
N GLY A 9 5.04 12.85 4.24
CA GLY A 9 4.26 13.70 3.34
C GLY A 9 4.40 13.38 1.86
N ASP A 10 5.31 12.47 1.47
CA ASP A 10 5.35 11.97 0.09
C ASP A 10 4.11 11.11 -0.19
N GLU A 11 3.58 11.23 -1.41
CA GLU A 11 2.48 10.38 -1.88
C GLU A 11 3.06 9.13 -2.54
N VAL A 12 2.70 7.97 -2.01
CA VAL A 12 3.21 6.68 -2.47
C VAL A 12 2.07 5.75 -2.88
N ALA A 13 2.32 4.99 -3.94
CA ALA A 13 1.47 3.92 -4.42
C ALA A 13 2.04 2.57 -3.95
N ILE A 14 1.19 1.78 -3.29
CA ILE A 14 1.48 0.40 -2.91
C ILE A 14 0.82 -0.52 -3.94
N THR A 15 1.61 -1.40 -4.55
CA THR A 15 1.09 -2.43 -5.43
C THR A 15 0.58 -3.61 -4.59
N ALA A 16 -0.73 -3.80 -4.53
CA ALA A 16 -1.36 -4.92 -3.82
C ALA A 16 -2.14 -5.82 -4.79
N THR A 17 -2.22 -7.11 -4.48
CA THR A 17 -2.96 -8.06 -5.32
C THR A 17 -4.30 -8.39 -4.68
N VAL A 18 -5.40 -8.15 -5.39
CA VAL A 18 -6.75 -8.47 -4.90
C VAL A 18 -6.92 -9.98 -4.86
N ARG A 19 -7.03 -10.55 -3.65
CA ARG A 19 -7.18 -11.99 -3.47
C ARG A 19 -8.63 -12.42 -3.59
N ARG A 20 -9.55 -11.63 -3.02
CA ARG A 20 -11.01 -11.85 -3.07
C ARG A 20 -11.73 -10.57 -2.66
N ARG A 21 -12.88 -10.30 -3.30
CA ARG A 21 -13.82 -9.27 -2.86
C ARG A 21 -14.64 -9.80 -1.67
N VAL A 22 -14.67 -9.04 -0.58
CA VAL A 22 -15.40 -9.41 0.65
C VAL A 22 -16.78 -8.77 0.65
N THR A 23 -16.87 -7.46 0.32
CA THR A 23 -18.12 -6.72 0.11
C THR A 23 -18.01 -5.82 -1.12
N GLU A 24 -19.08 -5.11 -1.49
CA GLU A 24 -19.06 -4.16 -2.62
C GLU A 24 -18.03 -3.04 -2.43
N ASP A 25 -17.72 -2.70 -1.19
CA ASP A 25 -16.86 -1.60 -0.79
C ASP A 25 -15.55 -2.09 -0.13
N ARG A 26 -15.41 -3.40 0.12
CA ARG A 26 -14.22 -3.97 0.77
C ARG A 26 -13.63 -5.13 -0.01
N VAL A 27 -12.33 -5.03 -0.25
CA VAL A 27 -11.56 -6.05 -0.95
C VAL A 27 -10.46 -6.56 -0.04
N SER A 28 -10.28 -7.89 -0.04
CA SER A 28 -9.16 -8.53 0.64
C SER A 28 -7.98 -8.52 -0.32
N VAL A 29 -6.95 -7.78 0.06
CA VAL A 29 -5.74 -7.59 -0.71
C VAL A 29 -4.58 -8.29 -0.02
N SER A 30 -3.71 -8.86 -0.85
CA SER A 30 -2.43 -9.38 -0.41
C SER A 30 -1.39 -8.33 -0.74
N ILE A 31 -0.87 -7.68 0.29
CA ILE A 31 0.23 -6.73 0.14
C ILE A 31 1.53 -7.54 0.28
N PRO A 32 2.42 -7.54 -0.73
CA PRO A 32 3.75 -8.11 -0.56
C PRO A 32 4.45 -7.42 0.63
N SER A 33 5.05 -8.20 1.52
CA SER A 33 5.60 -7.80 2.84
C SER A 33 4.62 -7.64 4.01
N TYR A 34 3.30 -7.74 3.79
CA TYR A 34 2.33 -7.84 4.88
C TYR A 34 1.92 -9.31 5.08
N GLY A 35 2.31 -9.90 6.21
CA GLY A 35 2.12 -11.32 6.49
C GLY A 35 0.66 -11.78 6.66
N GLN A 36 -0.30 -10.84 6.68
CA GLN A 36 -1.73 -11.12 6.77
C GLN A 36 -2.50 -10.44 5.62
N PRO A 37 -3.54 -11.08 5.08
CA PRO A 37 -4.42 -10.45 4.11
C PRO A 37 -5.13 -9.26 4.77
N HIS A 38 -4.96 -8.06 4.21
CA HIS A 38 -5.59 -6.85 4.75
C HIS A 38 -6.87 -6.56 3.97
N SER A 39 -7.89 -6.09 4.68
CA SER A 39 -9.16 -5.67 4.07
C SER A 39 -9.18 -4.16 3.98
N ILE A 40 -9.04 -3.65 2.78
CA ILE A 40 -9.10 -2.21 2.51
C ILE A 40 -10.49 -1.84 2.01
N VAL A 41 -10.88 -0.60 2.27
CA VAL A 41 -12.06 -0.01 1.63
C VAL A 41 -11.60 0.47 0.26
N GLU A 42 -11.99 -0.23 -0.79
CA GLU A 42 -11.67 0.13 -2.17
C GLU A 42 -12.98 0.30 -2.91
N THR A 43 -13.25 1.52 -3.38
CA THR A 43 -14.47 1.87 -4.11
C THR A 43 -14.36 1.59 -5.62
N SER A 44 -13.15 1.31 -6.10
CA SER A 44 -12.89 1.00 -7.50
C SER A 44 -13.37 -0.40 -7.86
N LYS A 45 -14.00 -0.57 -9.03
CA LYS A 45 -14.47 -1.86 -9.56
C LYS A 45 -13.29 -2.80 -9.88
N VAL A 46 -12.68 -3.39 -8.85
CA VAL A 46 -11.52 -4.27 -9.01
C VAL A 46 -11.95 -5.73 -9.07
N MET A 47 -11.38 -6.50 -10.00
CA MET A 47 -11.65 -7.92 -10.16
C MET A 47 -10.74 -8.78 -9.28
N LYS A 48 -11.20 -9.98 -8.92
CA LYS A 48 -10.36 -10.96 -8.21
C LYS A 48 -9.14 -11.31 -9.07
N GLY A 49 -7.95 -11.24 -8.49
CA GLY A 49 -6.68 -11.48 -9.18
C GLY A 49 -6.12 -10.25 -9.90
N GLN A 50 -6.83 -9.13 -9.86
CA GLN A 50 -6.31 -7.86 -10.39
C GLN A 50 -5.30 -7.26 -9.40
N THR A 51 -4.23 -6.70 -9.96
CA THR A 51 -3.30 -5.86 -9.22
C THR A 51 -3.85 -4.45 -9.13
N ILE A 52 -3.80 -3.87 -7.95
CA ILE A 52 -4.33 -2.54 -7.66
C ILE A 52 -3.21 -1.69 -7.03
N GLU A 53 -3.25 -0.40 -7.32
CA GLU A 53 -2.33 0.58 -6.74
C GLU A 53 -3.09 1.35 -5.66
N LEU A 54 -2.65 1.19 -4.42
CA LEU A 54 -3.17 1.90 -3.26
C LEU A 54 -2.35 3.15 -3.05
N VAL A 55 -2.93 4.32 -3.29
CA VAL A 55 -2.25 5.60 -3.13
C VAL A 55 -2.55 6.16 -1.74
N GLY A 56 -1.50 6.54 -1.01
CA GLY A 56 -1.63 7.19 0.29
C GLY A 56 -0.42 8.02 0.68
N ASP A 57 -0.60 8.80 1.74
CA ASP A 57 0.42 9.69 2.30
C ASP A 57 1.35 8.96 3.26
N VAL A 58 2.66 9.16 3.11
CA VAL A 58 3.66 8.60 4.02
C VAL A 58 3.61 9.34 5.35
N THR A 59 3.33 8.63 6.44
CA THR A 59 3.32 9.21 7.80
C THR A 59 4.55 8.83 8.62
N CYS A 60 5.21 7.70 8.30
CA CYS A 60 6.44 7.28 8.98
C CYS A 60 7.36 6.55 7.99
N VAL A 61 8.67 6.76 8.12
CA VAL A 61 9.69 6.08 7.30
C VAL A 61 10.75 5.52 8.23
N ASP A 62 10.74 4.21 8.40
CA ASP A 62 11.76 3.45 9.11
C ASP A 62 12.85 3.03 8.13
N ALA A 63 13.74 3.97 7.82
CA ALA A 63 14.86 3.73 6.90
C ALA A 63 15.83 2.65 7.39
N GLU A 64 15.91 2.43 8.71
CA GLU A 64 16.76 1.39 9.32
C GLU A 64 16.27 -0.02 9.02
N VAL A 65 14.94 -0.21 9.00
CA VAL A 65 14.29 -1.51 8.78
C VAL A 65 13.78 -1.64 7.34
N GLY A 66 13.88 -0.58 6.53
CA GLY A 66 13.34 -0.52 5.19
C GLY A 66 11.81 -0.52 5.15
N LYS A 67 11.14 -0.05 6.22
CA LYS A 67 9.69 -0.03 6.30
C LYS A 67 9.15 1.39 6.21
N VAL A 68 7.95 1.52 5.67
CA VAL A 68 7.28 2.80 5.49
C VAL A 68 5.83 2.63 5.90
N THR A 69 5.37 3.54 6.75
CA THR A 69 3.97 3.64 7.14
C THR A 69 3.28 4.65 6.25
N VAL A 70 2.25 4.17 5.56
CA VAL A 70 1.40 4.97 4.68
C VAL A 70 0.02 5.04 5.31
N ASN A 71 -0.56 6.21 5.33
CA ASN A 71 -1.91 6.43 5.79
C ASN A 71 -2.87 6.34 4.60
N LEU A 72 -3.75 5.35 4.65
CA LEU A 72 -4.82 5.11 3.68
C LEU A 72 -6.20 5.33 4.34
N GLY A 73 -6.24 6.18 5.37
CA GLY A 73 -7.33 6.27 6.35
C GLY A 73 -7.08 5.43 7.61
N VAL A 74 -6.17 4.46 7.53
CA VAL A 74 -5.52 3.79 8.67
C VAL A 74 -4.02 3.71 8.41
N PRO A 75 -3.16 3.81 9.44
CA PRO A 75 -1.72 3.69 9.27
C PRO A 75 -1.34 2.23 8.95
N VAL A 76 -0.80 2.01 7.76
CA VAL A 76 -0.36 0.69 7.28
C VAL A 76 1.15 0.71 7.05
N THR A 77 1.88 -0.16 7.76
CA THR A 77 3.33 -0.32 7.58
C THR A 77 3.60 -1.39 6.53
N VAL A 78 4.24 -0.97 5.44
CA VAL A 78 4.68 -1.83 4.34
C VAL A 78 6.19 -1.69 4.15
N ASP A 79 6.76 -2.47 3.23
CA ASP A 79 8.17 -2.35 2.92
C ASP A 79 8.41 -1.26 1.85
N ALA A 80 9.49 -0.49 2.02
CA ALA A 80 9.93 0.52 1.08
C ALA A 80 10.13 -0.04 -0.34
N HIS A 81 10.48 -1.32 -0.50
CA HIS A 81 10.67 -1.92 -1.82
C HIS A 81 9.37 -2.19 -2.59
N THR A 82 8.22 -2.22 -1.91
CA THR A 82 6.91 -2.42 -2.55
C THR A 82 6.20 -1.10 -2.86
N LEU A 83 6.79 0.01 -2.41
CA LEU A 83 6.29 1.35 -2.63
C LEU A 83 6.84 1.95 -3.91
N ARG A 84 5.95 2.65 -4.61
CA ARG A 84 6.24 3.47 -5.77
C ARG A 84 5.92 4.92 -5.43
N LEU A 85 6.91 5.80 -5.54
CA LEU A 85 6.68 7.24 -5.36
C LEU A 85 5.80 7.76 -6.51
N VAL A 86 4.70 8.44 -6.17
CA VAL A 86 3.77 9.02 -7.14
C VAL A 86 4.09 10.49 -7.35
N THR A 87 4.22 11.24 -6.27
CA THR A 87 4.51 12.68 -6.25
C THR A 87 5.56 12.99 -5.20
N ARG A 88 6.39 14.02 -5.46
CA ARG A 88 7.46 14.53 -4.60
C ARG A 88 7.26 16.01 -4.33
#